data_AF-A0A367LU42-F1
#
_entry.id   AF-A0A367LU42-F1
#
_cell.length_a   1.000
_cell.length_b   1.000
_cell.length_c   1.000
_cell.angle_alpha   90.00
_cell.angle_beta   90.00
_cell.angle_gamma   90.00
#
_symmetry.space_group_name_H-M   'P 1'
#
loop_
_entity.id
_entity.type
_entity.pdbx_description
1 polymer ?
#
loop_
_entity_poly.entity_id
_entity_poly.type
_entity_poly.pdbx_seq_one_letter_code
_entity_poly.pdbx_strand_id
1 'polypeptide(L)'
;RLLLAELGVAYLAPERLAEPPALHFADYLAHRAAQRAEAAARARDYWLERLPRLPDAPALPLACAPESIRQPRTRRLAFQLSAGESRRLERLA
;
A
#
# COMPACT_ATOMS: atom_id res chain seq x y z
N ARG A 1 -10.92 1.05 -1.71
CA ARG A 1 -11.70 2.31 -1.57
C ARG A 1 -13.03 2.05 -0.84
N LEU A 2 -13.06 1.20 0.20
CA LEU A 2 -14.30 0.84 0.87
C LEU A 2 -14.87 2.02 1.68
N LEU A 3 -14.06 2.58 2.58
CA LEU A 3 -14.43 3.71 3.45
C LEU A 3 -15.04 4.90 2.70
N LEU A 4 -14.38 5.41 1.65
CA LEU A 4 -14.87 6.59 0.92
C LEU A 4 -16.16 6.31 0.15
N ALA A 5 -16.36 5.08 -0.33
CA ALA A 5 -17.59 4.69 -1.01
C ALA A 5 -18.76 4.61 -0.02
N GLU A 6 -18.56 3.94 1.12
CA GLU A 6 -19.57 3.83 2.19
C GLU A 6 -19.89 5.18 2.82
N LEU A 7 -18.89 6.06 2.99
CA LEU A 7 -19.12 7.44 3.43
C LEU A 7 -20.03 8.20 2.48
N GLY A 8 -19.84 8.03 1.17
CA GLY A 8 -20.71 8.64 0.16
C GLY A 8 -22.15 8.13 0.25
N VAL A 9 -22.35 6.83 0.51
CA VAL A 9 -23.67 6.23 0.73
C VAL A 9 -24.30 6.77 2.02
N ALA A 10 -23.56 6.74 3.13
CA ALA A 10 -24.04 7.24 4.43
C ALA A 10 -24.48 8.72 4.37
N TYR A 11 -23.82 9.53 3.54
CA TYR A 11 -24.15 10.94 3.36
C TYR A 11 -25.41 11.16 2.50
N LEU A 12 -25.61 10.36 1.45
CA LEU A 12 -26.68 10.59 0.46
C LEU A 12 -27.95 9.76 0.72
N ALA A 13 -27.80 8.55 1.26
CA ALA A 13 -28.86 7.57 1.45
C ALA A 13 -28.47 6.60 2.58
N PRO A 14 -28.52 7.05 3.86
CA PRO A 14 -28.07 6.26 5.01
C PRO A 14 -28.80 4.93 5.17
N GLU A 15 -30.05 4.83 4.73
CA GLU A 15 -30.85 3.59 4.72
C GLU A 15 -30.31 2.52 3.77
N ARG A 16 -29.40 2.90 2.85
CA ARG A 16 -28.72 2.00 1.92
C ARG A 16 -27.34 1.59 2.40
N LEU A 17 -26.91 2.07 3.57
CA LEU A 17 -25.64 1.67 4.14
C LEU A 17 -25.68 0.18 4.46
N ALA A 18 -24.65 -0.55 4.04
CA ALA A 18 -24.56 -1.98 4.28
C ALA A 18 -24.38 -2.27 5.78
N GLU A 19 -24.83 -3.44 6.20
CA GLU A 19 -24.56 -3.94 7.54
C GLU A 19 -23.04 -4.07 7.77
N PRO A 20 -22.56 -3.79 9.00
CA PRO A 20 -21.15 -3.95 9.34
C PRO A 20 -20.63 -5.36 9.04
N PRO A 21 -19.38 -5.51 8.59
CA PRO A 21 -18.82 -6.83 8.32
C PRO A 21 -18.69 -7.63 9.62
N ALA A 22 -19.09 -8.91 9.56
CA ALA A 22 -18.97 -9.82 10.70
C ALA A 22 -17.51 -10.14 11.09
N LEU A 23 -16.58 -10.01 10.13
CA LEU A 23 -15.15 -10.22 10.36
C LEU A 23 -14.47 -8.91 10.74
N HIS A 24 -13.91 -8.87 11.94
CA HIS A 24 -13.10 -7.73 12.37
C HIS A 24 -11.63 -7.95 12.05
N PHE A 25 -10.87 -6.87 12.01
CA PHE A 25 -9.43 -6.93 11.71
C PHE A 25 -8.66 -7.78 12.75
N ALA A 26 -9.08 -7.78 14.02
CA ALA A 26 -8.49 -8.61 15.07
C ALA A 26 -8.67 -10.11 14.80
N ASP A 27 -9.87 -10.53 14.38
CA ASP A 27 -10.17 -11.93 14.02
C ASP A 27 -9.29 -12.36 12.83
N TYR A 28 -9.17 -11.49 11.83
CA TYR A 28 -8.28 -11.72 10.70
C TYR A 28 -6.82 -11.92 11.15
N LEU A 29 -6.31 -11.11 12.08
CA LEU A 29 -4.94 -11.26 12.59
C LEU A 29 -4.74 -12.61 13.28
N ALA A 30 -5.69 -13.03 14.12
CA ALA A 30 -5.64 -14.32 14.81
C ALA A 30 -5.62 -15.49 13.81
N HIS A 31 -6.53 -15.48 12.82
CA HIS A 31 -6.57 -16.50 11.77
C HIS A 31 -5.31 -16.50 10.91
N ARG A 32 -4.83 -15.32 10.52
CA ARG A 32 -3.64 -15.15 9.68
C ARG A 32 -2.39 -15.72 10.35
N ALA A 33 -2.21 -15.49 11.65
CA ALA A 33 -1.07 -15.99 12.40
C ALA A 33 -1.03 -17.52 12.40
N ALA A 34 -2.16 -18.17 12.67
CA ALA A 34 -2.27 -19.63 12.70
C ALA A 34 -2.03 -20.26 11.31
N GLN A 35 -2.59 -19.69 10.25
CA GLN A 35 -2.55 -20.29 8.91
C GLN A 35 -1.22 -20.09 8.17
N ARG A 36 -0.43 -19.06 8.52
CA ARG A 36 0.72 -18.64 7.72
C ARG A 36 2.08 -18.99 8.30
N ALA A 37 2.17 -19.72 9.41
CA ALA A 37 3.44 -20.02 10.06
C ALA A 37 4.47 -20.65 9.09
N GLU A 38 4.06 -21.67 8.35
CA GLU A 38 4.93 -22.37 7.40
C GLU A 38 5.27 -21.50 6.18
N ALA A 39 4.28 -20.80 5.61
CA ALA A 39 4.49 -19.87 4.51
C ALA A 39 5.40 -18.69 4.91
N ALA A 40 5.32 -18.23 6.16
CA ALA A 40 6.18 -17.19 6.71
C ALA A 40 7.62 -17.69 6.88
N ALA A 41 7.83 -18.93 7.32
CA ALA A 41 9.16 -19.54 7.40
C ALA A 41 9.80 -19.63 6.01
N ARG A 42 9.08 -20.16 5.01
CA ARG A 42 9.57 -20.23 3.62
C ARG A 42 9.89 -18.84 3.05
N ALA A 43 9.03 -17.86 3.30
CA ALA A 43 9.27 -16.49 2.86
C ALA A 43 10.50 -15.88 3.54
N ARG A 44 10.70 -16.14 4.84
CA ARG A 44 11.88 -15.68 5.58
C ARG A 44 13.15 -16.25 4.96
N ASP A 45 13.21 -17.56 4.72
CA ASP A 45 14.40 -18.21 4.20
C ASP A 45 14.74 -17.69 2.79
N TYR A 46 13.72 -17.51 1.94
CA TYR A 46 13.85 -16.86 0.63
C TYR A 46 14.45 -15.45 0.71
N TRP A 47 13.92 -14.60 1.61
CA TRP A 47 14.41 -13.23 1.75
C TRP A 47 15.81 -13.18 2.34
N LEU A 48 16.14 -14.04 3.31
CA LEU A 48 17.49 -14.15 3.87
C LEU A 48 18.52 -14.54 2.81
N GLU A 49 18.18 -15.45 1.91
CA GLU A 49 19.06 -15.81 0.80
C GLU A 49 19.25 -14.65 -0.19
N ARG A 50 18.20 -13.84 -0.40
CA ARG A 50 18.22 -12.74 -1.39
C ARG A 50 18.87 -11.46 -0.86
N LEU A 51 18.76 -11.17 0.44
CA LEU A 51 19.23 -9.93 1.07
C LEU A 51 20.68 -9.56 0.71
N PRO A 52 21.67 -10.47 0.75
CA PRO A 52 23.07 -10.14 0.41
C PRO A 52 23.29 -9.73 -1.05
N ARG A 53 22.33 -10.02 -1.94
CA ARG A 53 22.40 -9.76 -3.39
C ARG A 53 21.55 -8.56 -3.81
N LEU A 54 20.84 -7.92 -2.89
CA LEU A 54 20.07 -6.72 -3.21
C LEU A 54 21.02 -5.55 -3.48
N PRO A 55 20.76 -4.75 -4.53
CA PRO A 55 21.54 -3.53 -4.76
C PRO A 55 21.28 -2.53 -3.63
N ASP A 56 22.19 -1.57 -3.50
CA ASP A 56 21.97 -0.42 -2.63
C ASP A 56 20.74 0.39 -3.06
N ALA A 57 20.23 1.19 -2.12
CA ALA A 57 19.15 2.12 -2.41
C ALA A 57 19.55 3.07 -3.55
N PRO A 58 18.60 3.48 -4.41
CA PRO A 58 18.86 4.46 -5.45
C PRO A 58 19.47 5.75 -4.89
N ALA A 59 20.61 6.17 -5.43
CA ALA A 59 21.29 7.41 -5.04
C ALA A 59 20.63 8.63 -5.68
N LEU A 60 19.43 8.98 -5.19
CA LEU A 60 18.71 10.18 -5.63
C LEU A 60 19.46 11.46 -5.21
N PRO A 61 19.42 12.53 -6.02
CA PRO A 61 20.03 13.79 -5.64
C PRO A 61 19.32 14.39 -4.43
N LEU A 62 20.04 14.52 -3.32
CA LEU A 62 19.51 15.03 -2.06
C LEU A 62 19.84 16.51 -1.87
N ALA A 63 18.87 17.28 -1.37
CA ALA A 63 19.11 18.67 -0.99
C ALA A 63 19.94 18.79 0.30
N CYS A 64 19.82 17.81 1.21
CA CYS A 64 20.60 17.68 2.43
C CYS A 64 20.60 16.22 2.91
N ALA A 65 21.45 15.89 3.89
CA ALA A 65 21.46 14.58 4.54
C ALA A 65 20.12 14.34 5.27
N PRO A 66 19.39 13.22 5.02
CA PRO A 66 18.09 12.96 5.63
C PRO A 66 18.11 12.96 7.17
N GLU A 67 19.21 12.55 7.77
CA GLU A 67 19.44 12.48 9.22
C GLU A 67 19.46 13.88 9.86
N SER A 68 19.69 14.94 9.07
CA SER A 68 19.65 16.32 9.55
C SER A 68 18.22 16.87 9.72
N ILE A 69 17.21 16.17 9.20
CA ILE A 69 15.81 16.62 9.20
C ILE A 69 15.17 16.37 10.57
N ARG A 70 14.95 17.44 11.35
CA ARG A 70 14.30 17.36 12.67
C ARG A 70 12.78 17.26 12.62
N GLN A 71 12.17 17.84 11.60
CA GLN A 71 10.72 17.89 11.42
C GLN A 71 10.38 17.51 9.97
N PRO A 72 10.08 16.23 9.70
CA PRO A 72 9.75 15.79 8.35
C PRO A 72 8.43 16.43 7.90
N ARG A 73 8.46 17.06 6.73
CA ARG A 73 7.27 17.58 6.05
C ARG A 73 7.17 16.95 4.68
N THR A 74 5.97 16.51 4.31
CA THR A 74 5.70 15.95 2.99
C THR A 74 4.94 16.96 2.14
N ARG A 75 5.13 16.90 0.80
CA ARG A 75 4.34 17.66 -0.17
C ARG A 75 3.82 16.70 -1.22
N ARG A 76 2.53 16.80 -1.54
CA ARG A 76 1.93 16.02 -2.62
C ARG A 76 2.18 16.73 -3.95
N LEU A 77 2.89 16.06 -4.85
CA LEU A 77 2.97 16.43 -6.26
C LEU A 77 2.06 15.49 -7.04
N ALA A 78 1.33 16.02 -8.03
CA ALA A 78 0.41 15.24 -8.84
C ALA A 78 0.60 15.58 -10.31
N PHE A 79 0.64 14.54 -11.14
CA PHE A 79 0.65 14.62 -12.59
C PHE A 79 -0.37 13.60 -13.11
N GLN A 80 -1.20 13.99 -14.07
CA GLN A 80 -2.22 13.13 -14.65
C GLN A 80 -1.96 12.95 -16.13
N LEU A 81 -1.89 11.69 -16.55
CA LEU A 81 -1.93 11.34 -17.96
C LEU A 81 -3.36 11.50 -18.47
N SER A 82 -3.53 12.08 -19.65
CA SER A 82 -4.77 12.04 -20.39
C SER A 82 -5.15 10.59 -20.72
N ALA A 83 -6.44 10.35 -20.96
CA ALA A 83 -6.92 9.03 -21.37
C ALA A 83 -6.23 8.52 -22.65
N GLY A 84 -5.84 9.43 -23.55
CA GLY A 84 -5.06 9.09 -24.74
C GLY A 84 -3.63 8.64 -24.42
N GLU A 85 -2.95 9.32 -23.50
CA GLU A 85 -1.60 8.94 -23.04
C GLU A 85 -1.60 7.60 -22.31
N SER A 86 -2.55 7.38 -21.40
CA SER A 86 -2.68 6.11 -20.68
C SER A 86 -2.91 4.94 -21.63
N ARG A 87 -3.85 5.07 -22.58
CA ARG A 87 -4.09 4.03 -23.60
C ARG A 87 -2.87 3.76 -24.47
N ARG A 88 -2.05 4.78 -24.76
CA ARG A 88 -0.80 4.57 -25.51
C ARG A 88 0.21 3.77 -24.69
N LEU A 89 0.36 4.10 -23.40
CA LEU A 89 1.27 3.39 -22.50
C LEU A 89 0.88 1.92 -22.34
N GLU A 90 -0.40 1.63 -22.15
CA GLU A 90 -0.92 0.26 -22.01
C GLU A 90 -0.64 -0.63 -23.23
N ARG A 91 -0.56 -0.06 -24.44
CA ARG A 91 -0.25 -0.82 -25.65
C ARG A 91 1.24 -1.11 -25.86
N LEU A 92 2.12 -0.45 -25.11
CA LEU A 92 3.57 -0.64 -25.18
C LEU A 92 4.10 -1.69 -24.18
N ALA A 93 3.27 -2.10 -23.22
CA ALA A 93 3.57 -3.11 -22.20
C ALA A 93 3.12 -4.51 -22.65
#